data_AF-A0A5A7WC99-F1
#
_entry.id   AF-A0A5A7WC99-F1
#
_cell.length_a   1.000
_cell.length_b   1.000
_cell.length_c   1.000
_cell.angle_alpha   90.00
_cell.angle_beta   90.00
_cell.angle_gamma   90.00
#
_symmetry.space_group_name_H-M   'P 1'
#
loop_
_entity.id
_entity.type
_entity.pdbx_description
1 polymer ?
#
loop_
_entity_poly.entity_id
_entity_poly.type
_entity_poly.pdbx_seq_one_letter_code
_entity_poly.pdbx_strand_id
1 'polypeptide(L)'
;MTGGLAAALLPVVEKSGAIWVGSSGRVRDGAQKEPFAEIEALGAGALAMLDLPAAHYGGYYEGFANSALWPALHSRTDLIRTCQDDYRSYREVNSFFARALLRFRKPDTAFWIQDYHFLALGAELRALGVTHPLGFFLHTPWPTRDIFGGVPHHRELVEAMLAYDLIGFQTEGDRDNFLSYVDGELSLDTTGGVVMSRYGASRCAVFPIGIDPAKFATHAAKAASHPDVSRLRRSLNGEKLAIGVDRVDYSKGLVNRIEAFDRMLELQPQLKRTVSLLQIATLSRGTIEAYGDLQNQLARLVSDVNGRHGEVDWTPIRYLNKGFSQTVLAGLYRTAQVGVVTPLHDGMNLVAKEYVAAQNPVDPGVLVLSKYAGAANELDTALLVNPHDIDGMARTIATALSMPLLERRMRWEAMMAKLRAGTIQDWFADFVDALGQAHVANDKLPVETLPVVESPVVWPVRSLGAEVSSRFH
;
A
#
# COMPACT_ATOMS: atom_id res chain seq x y z
N MET A 1 -1.88 9.76 12.03
CA MET A 1 -1.84 8.80 10.91
C MET A 1 -1.52 9.53 9.62
N THR A 2 -0.46 9.13 8.90
CA THR A 2 -0.09 9.68 7.59
C THR A 2 0.14 8.51 6.63
N GLY A 3 -0.43 8.57 5.42
CA GLY A 3 -0.31 7.51 4.42
C GLY A 3 -1.56 7.36 3.56
N GLY A 4 -1.41 6.79 2.36
CA GLY A 4 -2.50 6.65 1.39
C GLY A 4 -3.69 5.83 1.90
N LEU A 5 -3.43 4.77 2.69
CA LEU A 5 -4.47 3.93 3.29
C LEU A 5 -5.35 4.71 4.29
N ALA A 6 -4.72 5.42 5.24
CA ALA A 6 -5.45 6.20 6.23
C ALA A 6 -6.27 7.32 5.57
N ALA A 7 -5.71 8.00 4.57
CA ALA A 7 -6.41 9.04 3.83
C ALA A 7 -7.64 8.50 3.07
N ALA A 8 -7.57 7.27 2.56
CA ALA A 8 -8.67 6.62 1.85
C ALA A 8 -9.77 6.11 2.80
N LEU A 9 -9.40 5.49 3.91
CA LEU A 9 -10.33 4.76 4.78
C LEU A 9 -10.97 5.60 5.89
N LEU A 10 -10.31 6.66 6.40
CA LEU A 10 -10.88 7.50 7.47
C LEU A 10 -12.26 8.11 7.11
N PRO A 11 -12.48 8.65 5.88
CA PRO A 11 -13.79 9.13 5.48
C PRO A 11 -14.88 8.05 5.44
N VAL A 12 -14.49 6.78 5.26
CA VAL A 12 -15.41 5.65 5.25
C VAL A 12 -15.78 5.28 6.68
N VAL A 13 -14.80 5.23 7.59
CA VAL A 13 -15.03 5.01 9.04
C VAL A 13 -15.95 6.08 9.62
N GLU A 14 -15.73 7.35 9.26
CA GLU A 14 -16.54 8.48 9.71
C GLU A 14 -18.05 8.33 9.38
N LYS A 15 -18.38 7.62 8.31
CA LYS A 15 -19.76 7.52 7.79
C LYS A 15 -20.43 6.16 8.02
N SER A 16 -19.65 5.09 8.17
CA SER A 16 -20.16 3.71 8.19
C SER A 16 -20.48 3.17 9.58
N GLY A 17 -20.00 3.81 10.65
CA GLY A 17 -20.08 3.26 12.00
C GLY A 17 -18.99 2.24 12.32
N ALA A 18 -18.05 2.02 11.41
CA ALA A 18 -16.91 1.15 11.64
C ALA A 18 -16.01 1.66 12.78
N ILE A 19 -15.30 0.74 13.44
CA ILE A 19 -14.28 1.06 14.43
C ILE A 19 -12.92 0.77 13.79
N TRP A 20 -12.11 1.80 13.59
CA TRP A 20 -10.72 1.62 13.17
C TRP A 20 -9.88 1.24 14.38
N VAL A 21 -9.27 0.06 14.34
CA VAL A 21 -8.30 -0.37 15.35
C VAL A 21 -6.90 -0.30 14.77
N GLY A 22 -5.97 0.43 15.41
CA GLY A 22 -4.63 0.65 14.86
C GLY A 22 -3.58 0.99 15.91
N SER A 23 -2.32 1.13 15.51
CA SER A 23 -1.25 1.58 16.42
C SER A 23 -1.31 3.09 16.63
N SER A 24 -1.20 3.53 17.89
CA SER A 24 -1.05 4.94 18.28
C SER A 24 0.25 5.59 17.80
N GLY A 25 1.21 4.78 17.34
CA GLY A 25 2.59 5.19 17.08
C GLY A 25 3.48 5.23 18.33
N ARG A 26 2.93 4.94 19.51
CA ARG A 26 3.70 4.77 20.74
C ARG A 26 3.93 3.30 21.06
N VAL A 27 4.92 3.07 21.90
CA VAL A 27 5.21 1.76 22.48
C VAL A 27 4.97 1.79 23.98
N ARG A 28 4.69 0.62 24.56
CA ARG A 28 4.45 0.43 25.98
C ARG A 28 5.19 -0.77 26.55
N ASP A 29 5.44 -0.70 27.84
CA ASP A 29 5.96 -1.82 28.62
C ASP A 29 4.84 -2.76 29.10
N GLY A 30 5.21 -3.98 29.48
CA GLY A 30 4.28 -5.07 29.82
C GLY A 30 3.41 -4.85 31.08
N ALA A 31 3.58 -3.74 31.81
CA ALA A 31 2.95 -3.52 33.11
C ALA A 31 1.48 -3.03 33.07
N GLN A 32 0.99 -2.48 31.95
CA GLN A 32 -0.37 -1.92 31.87
C GLN A 32 -1.43 -2.97 31.50
N LYS A 33 -2.56 -3.03 32.21
CA LYS A 33 -3.62 -4.01 31.91
C LYS A 33 -4.47 -3.64 30.67
N GLU A 34 -4.64 -2.36 30.38
CA GLU A 34 -5.44 -1.89 29.24
C GLU A 34 -4.55 -1.79 27.98
N PRO A 35 -4.87 -2.49 26.88
CA PRO A 35 -4.10 -2.41 25.64
C PRO A 35 -4.41 -1.14 24.82
N PHE A 36 -5.58 -0.53 25.01
CA PHE A 36 -5.97 0.68 24.30
C PHE A 36 -5.45 1.92 25.00
N ALA A 37 -4.74 2.74 24.25
CA ALA A 37 -4.22 4.00 24.74
C ALA A 37 -5.28 5.12 24.63
N GLU A 38 -6.15 5.02 23.62
CA GLU A 38 -7.17 6.02 23.33
C GLU A 38 -8.29 5.43 22.47
N ILE A 39 -9.54 5.82 22.75
CA ILE A 39 -10.71 5.52 21.91
C ILE A 39 -11.48 6.83 21.71
N GLU A 40 -11.55 7.31 20.47
CA GLU A 40 -12.23 8.56 20.11
C GLU A 40 -13.36 8.31 19.12
N ALA A 41 -14.46 9.05 19.27
CA ALA A 41 -15.53 9.04 18.28
C ALA A 41 -15.07 9.77 17.01
N LEU A 42 -15.42 9.21 15.84
CA LEU A 42 -15.17 9.79 14.53
C LEU A 42 -16.45 9.70 13.70
N GLY A 43 -17.26 10.77 13.71
CA GLY A 43 -18.56 10.79 13.05
C GLY A 43 -19.48 9.69 13.60
N ALA A 44 -19.94 8.79 12.73
CA ALA A 44 -20.71 7.61 13.10
C ALA A 44 -19.84 6.49 13.69
N GLY A 45 -18.53 6.48 13.40
CA GLY A 45 -17.57 5.44 13.79
C GLY A 45 -16.67 5.84 14.97
N ALA A 46 -15.56 5.13 15.12
CA ALA A 46 -14.56 5.42 16.16
C ALA A 46 -13.13 5.04 15.73
N LEU A 47 -12.15 5.68 16.35
CA LEU A 47 -10.73 5.30 16.31
C LEU A 47 -10.35 4.69 17.65
N ALA A 48 -9.78 3.50 17.65
CA ALA A 48 -9.28 2.81 18.84
C ALA A 48 -7.78 2.50 18.65
N MET A 49 -6.93 3.22 19.38
CA MET A 49 -5.50 3.22 19.16
C MET A 49 -4.76 2.44 20.26
N LEU A 50 -3.84 1.57 19.86
CA LEU A 50 -3.04 0.73 20.75
C LEU A 50 -1.61 1.20 20.81
N ASP A 51 -1.07 1.26 22.03
CA ASP A 51 0.37 1.32 22.22
C ASP A 51 0.94 -0.10 22.02
N LEU A 52 1.92 -0.25 21.13
CA LEU A 52 2.47 -1.57 20.80
C LEU A 52 3.46 -2.06 21.88
N PRO A 53 3.61 -3.38 22.10
CA PRO A 53 4.61 -3.89 23.03
C PRO A 53 6.03 -3.47 22.62
N ALA A 54 6.71 -2.69 23.46
CA ALA A 54 8.03 -2.14 23.15
C ALA A 54 9.06 -3.24 22.82
N ALA A 55 9.00 -4.35 23.56
CA ALA A 55 9.88 -5.51 23.37
C ALA A 55 9.78 -6.17 21.99
N HIS A 56 8.67 -5.99 21.28
CA HIS A 56 8.41 -6.63 19.98
C HIS A 56 8.32 -5.65 18.81
N TYR A 57 8.19 -4.34 19.08
CA TYR A 57 7.99 -3.34 18.03
C TYR A 57 9.06 -3.39 16.93
N GLY A 58 10.34 -3.37 17.32
CA GLY A 58 11.46 -3.39 16.37
C GLY A 58 11.45 -4.65 15.49
N GLY A 59 11.40 -5.84 16.11
CA GLY A 59 11.40 -7.11 15.37
C GLY A 59 10.15 -7.33 14.51
N TYR A 60 8.98 -6.82 14.94
CA TYR A 60 7.75 -6.88 14.15
C TYR A 60 7.78 -5.92 12.96
N TYR A 61 7.95 -4.62 13.23
CA TYR A 61 7.72 -3.57 12.23
C TYR A 61 8.95 -3.37 11.35
N GLU A 62 10.13 -3.19 11.95
CA GLU A 62 11.37 -2.95 11.20
C GLU A 62 11.97 -4.26 10.69
N GLY A 63 11.93 -5.31 11.52
CA GLY A 63 12.38 -6.66 11.19
C GLY A 63 11.47 -7.35 10.17
N PHE A 64 10.56 -8.20 10.63
CA PHE A 64 9.86 -9.13 9.73
C PHE A 64 8.95 -8.42 8.71
N ALA A 65 8.15 -7.44 9.13
CA ALA A 65 7.21 -6.77 8.21
C ALA A 65 7.93 -5.98 7.11
N ASN A 66 8.91 -5.13 7.46
CA ASN A 66 9.52 -4.22 6.49
C ASN A 66 10.90 -4.65 5.96
N SER A 67 11.53 -5.68 6.55
CA SER A 67 12.78 -6.26 6.06
C SER A 67 12.65 -7.71 5.57
N ALA A 68 11.49 -8.36 5.68
CA ALA A 68 11.22 -9.65 5.01
C ALA A 68 10.00 -9.60 4.09
N LEU A 69 8.81 -9.29 4.63
CA LEU A 69 7.57 -9.28 3.86
C LEU A 69 7.57 -8.18 2.79
N TRP A 70 7.84 -6.92 3.15
CA TRP A 70 7.84 -5.82 2.19
C TRP A 70 8.76 -6.06 0.98
N PRO A 71 10.05 -6.43 1.15
CA PRO A 71 10.90 -6.77 0.01
C PRO A 71 10.34 -7.91 -0.84
N ALA A 72 9.90 -9.02 -0.23
CA ALA A 72 9.36 -10.16 -0.96
C ALA A 72 8.10 -9.79 -1.76
N LEU A 73 7.17 -9.07 -1.13
CA LEU A 73 5.91 -8.62 -1.75
C LEU A 73 6.12 -7.61 -2.89
N HIS A 74 7.32 -7.02 -2.99
CA HIS A 74 7.72 -6.13 -4.10
C HIS A 74 8.81 -6.75 -4.99
N SER A 75 8.96 -8.09 -4.96
CA SER A 75 9.90 -8.85 -5.79
C SER A 75 11.36 -8.43 -5.62
N ARG A 76 11.76 -8.05 -4.39
CA ARG A 76 13.11 -7.66 -3.99
C ARG A 76 13.70 -8.65 -2.97
N THR A 77 13.82 -9.92 -3.37
CA THR A 77 14.38 -10.97 -2.51
C THR A 77 15.82 -10.68 -2.09
N ASP A 78 16.55 -9.92 -2.91
CA ASP A 78 17.89 -9.40 -2.63
C ASP A 78 17.99 -8.51 -1.39
N LEU A 79 16.85 -7.95 -0.95
CA LEU A 79 16.77 -7.08 0.22
C LEU A 79 16.15 -7.77 1.46
N ILE A 80 15.82 -9.07 1.39
CA ILE A 80 15.30 -9.79 2.54
C ILE A 80 16.39 -9.93 3.60
N ARG A 81 16.13 -9.38 4.79
CA ARG A 81 17.02 -9.46 5.95
C ARG A 81 16.18 -9.58 7.23
N THR A 82 16.17 -10.76 7.83
CA THR A 82 15.43 -11.00 9.08
C THR A 82 16.02 -12.18 9.84
N CYS A 83 15.68 -12.29 11.12
CA CYS A 83 16.05 -13.41 11.99
C CYS A 83 14.82 -14.10 12.59
N GLN A 84 15.03 -15.22 13.29
CA GLN A 84 13.95 -15.94 13.96
C GLN A 84 13.21 -15.05 14.96
N ASP A 85 13.92 -14.20 15.72
CA ASP A 85 13.34 -13.35 16.76
C ASP A 85 12.44 -12.24 16.20
N ASP A 86 12.72 -11.78 14.98
CA ASP A 86 11.83 -10.88 14.25
C ASP A 86 10.50 -11.58 13.94
N TYR A 87 10.55 -12.82 13.42
CA TYR A 87 9.35 -13.61 13.17
C TYR A 87 8.57 -13.87 14.47
N ARG A 88 9.26 -14.17 15.57
CA ARG A 88 8.61 -14.31 16.89
C ARG A 88 7.89 -13.03 17.29
N SER A 89 8.57 -11.89 17.17
CA SER A 89 7.97 -10.58 17.44
C SER A 89 6.78 -10.28 16.55
N TYR A 90 6.81 -10.72 15.29
CA TYR A 90 5.70 -10.58 14.37
C TYR A 90 4.46 -11.37 14.82
N ARG A 91 4.65 -12.62 15.24
CA ARG A 91 3.58 -13.44 15.81
C ARG A 91 3.05 -12.87 17.12
N GLU A 92 3.92 -12.40 18.01
CA GLU A 92 3.52 -11.80 19.28
C GLU A 92 2.67 -10.53 19.10
N VAL A 93 3.02 -9.66 18.15
CA VAL A 93 2.20 -8.48 17.84
C VAL A 93 0.86 -8.87 17.24
N ASN A 94 0.81 -9.83 16.32
CA ASN A 94 -0.46 -10.34 15.78
C ASN A 94 -1.35 -10.91 16.90
N SER A 95 -0.77 -11.72 17.80
CA SER A 95 -1.49 -12.28 18.95
C SER A 95 -1.97 -11.20 19.93
N PHE A 96 -1.17 -10.15 20.13
CA PHE A 96 -1.54 -8.98 20.95
C PHE A 96 -2.76 -8.25 20.37
N PHE A 97 -2.76 -7.99 19.06
CA PHE A 97 -3.92 -7.40 18.38
C PHE A 97 -5.15 -8.30 18.50
N ALA A 98 -5.00 -9.61 18.32
CA ALA A 98 -6.12 -10.55 18.44
C ALA A 98 -6.80 -10.46 19.81
N ARG A 99 -6.02 -10.44 20.90
CA ARG A 99 -6.53 -10.28 22.27
C ARG A 99 -7.25 -8.95 22.46
N ALA A 100 -6.71 -7.85 21.94
CA ALA A 100 -7.33 -6.54 22.08
C ALA A 100 -8.66 -6.42 21.30
N LEU A 101 -8.74 -7.04 20.11
CA LEU A 101 -9.94 -7.05 19.27
C LEU A 101 -11.12 -7.79 19.92
N LEU A 102 -10.90 -8.69 20.87
CA LEU A 102 -11.98 -9.37 21.62
C LEU A 102 -12.93 -8.39 22.32
N ARG A 103 -12.47 -7.19 22.66
CA ARG A 103 -13.32 -6.13 23.26
C ARG A 103 -14.47 -5.71 22.35
N PHE A 104 -14.34 -5.89 21.04
CA PHE A 104 -15.34 -5.50 20.04
C PHE A 104 -16.18 -6.68 19.53
N ARG A 105 -16.07 -7.86 20.17
CA ARG A 105 -16.84 -9.06 19.83
C ARG A 105 -18.31 -8.91 20.28
N LYS A 106 -19.14 -8.38 19.39
CA LYS A 106 -20.61 -8.40 19.49
C LYS A 106 -21.15 -9.37 18.43
N PRO A 107 -22.35 -9.95 18.62
CA PRO A 107 -22.91 -10.95 17.69
C PRO A 107 -22.85 -10.56 16.21
N ASP A 108 -23.10 -9.29 15.89
CA ASP A 108 -23.17 -8.79 14.51
C ASP A 108 -21.85 -8.14 14.04
N THR A 109 -20.74 -8.33 14.77
CA THR A 109 -19.44 -7.77 14.38
C THR A 109 -18.83 -8.54 13.22
N ALA A 110 -18.35 -7.83 12.20
CA ALA A 110 -17.40 -8.36 11.22
C ALA A 110 -16.01 -7.76 11.46
N PHE A 111 -14.96 -8.57 11.28
CA PHE A 111 -13.57 -8.13 11.39
C PHE A 111 -12.96 -8.03 10.00
N TRP A 112 -12.47 -6.84 9.64
CA TRP A 112 -11.77 -6.62 8.38
C TRP A 112 -10.33 -6.20 8.65
N ILE A 113 -9.41 -7.14 8.45
CA ILE A 113 -7.98 -6.97 8.67
C ILE A 113 -7.30 -6.41 7.42
N GLN A 114 -6.37 -5.48 7.63
CA GLN A 114 -5.73 -4.71 6.57
C GLN A 114 -4.22 -4.96 6.54
N ASP A 115 -3.74 -5.41 5.38
CA ASP A 115 -2.34 -5.38 4.95
C ASP A 115 -1.36 -6.39 5.58
N TYR A 116 -0.19 -6.53 4.96
CA TYR A 116 0.83 -7.54 5.23
C TYR A 116 1.40 -7.57 6.66
N HIS A 117 1.16 -6.53 7.45
CA HIS A 117 1.51 -6.51 8.85
C HIS A 117 0.73 -7.56 9.67
N PHE A 118 -0.41 -8.01 9.15
CA PHE A 118 -1.36 -8.84 9.87
C PHE A 118 -1.74 -10.14 9.14
N LEU A 119 -0.82 -10.74 8.37
CA LEU A 119 -1.10 -12.01 7.64
C LEU A 119 -1.55 -13.15 8.58
N ALA A 120 -1.05 -13.17 9.82
CA ALA A 120 -1.34 -14.23 10.79
C ALA A 120 -2.49 -13.90 11.76
N LEU A 121 -3.00 -12.66 11.77
CA LEU A 121 -3.95 -12.18 12.79
C LEU A 121 -5.27 -12.97 12.76
N GLY A 122 -5.71 -13.43 11.59
CA GLY A 122 -6.92 -14.22 11.44
C GLY A 122 -6.83 -15.54 12.20
N ALA A 123 -5.70 -16.25 12.07
CA ALA A 123 -5.46 -17.49 12.79
C ALA A 123 -5.42 -17.28 14.31
N GLU A 124 -4.83 -16.17 14.78
CA GLU A 124 -4.82 -15.80 16.21
C GLU A 124 -6.25 -15.54 16.73
N LEU A 125 -7.11 -14.88 15.95
CA LEU A 125 -8.52 -14.67 16.30
C LEU A 125 -9.30 -15.99 16.34
N ARG A 126 -9.11 -16.89 15.36
CA ARG A 126 -9.72 -18.22 15.36
C ARG A 126 -9.29 -19.04 16.58
N ALA A 127 -8.02 -18.98 16.98
CA ALA A 127 -7.52 -19.65 18.17
C ALA A 127 -8.17 -19.14 19.48
N LEU A 128 -8.62 -17.87 19.51
CA LEU A 128 -9.38 -17.29 20.62
C LEU A 128 -10.90 -17.57 20.52
N GLY A 129 -11.32 -18.46 19.62
CA GLY A 129 -12.72 -18.87 19.45
C GLY A 129 -13.59 -17.82 18.78
N VAL A 130 -13.02 -16.92 17.97
CA VAL A 130 -13.78 -15.96 17.16
C VAL A 130 -14.34 -16.68 15.93
N THR A 131 -15.66 -16.80 15.87
CA THR A 131 -16.41 -17.41 14.75
C THR A 131 -17.06 -16.37 13.83
N HIS A 132 -16.78 -15.08 14.02
CA HIS A 132 -17.42 -13.99 13.28
C HIS A 132 -16.85 -13.91 11.85
N PRO A 133 -17.53 -13.21 10.92
CA PRO A 133 -16.97 -12.91 9.60
C PRO A 133 -15.59 -12.27 9.73
N LEU A 134 -14.59 -12.84 9.05
CA LEU A 134 -13.20 -12.44 9.14
C LEU A 134 -12.61 -12.26 7.73
N GLY A 135 -12.49 -11.01 7.29
CA GLY A 135 -11.91 -10.65 6.00
C GLY A 135 -10.48 -10.12 6.14
N PHE A 136 -9.67 -10.34 5.12
CA PHE A 136 -8.34 -9.77 4.95
C PHE A 136 -8.24 -9.08 3.60
N PHE A 137 -7.59 -7.92 3.53
CA PHE A 137 -7.26 -7.28 2.27
C PHE A 137 -5.78 -6.88 2.21
N LEU A 138 -5.07 -7.31 1.16
CA LEU A 138 -3.66 -6.98 0.93
C LEU A 138 -3.53 -5.73 0.07
N HIS A 139 -2.81 -4.71 0.56
CA HIS A 139 -2.63 -3.46 -0.19
C HIS A 139 -1.39 -3.45 -1.09
N THR A 140 -0.40 -4.28 -0.77
CA THR A 140 0.79 -4.51 -1.58
C THR A 140 0.51 -5.53 -2.70
N PRO A 141 1.41 -5.71 -3.67
CA PRO A 141 1.34 -6.84 -4.57
C PRO A 141 1.46 -8.18 -3.82
N TRP A 142 1.10 -9.26 -4.48
CA TRP A 142 1.47 -10.62 -4.10
C TRP A 142 2.41 -11.22 -5.16
N PRO A 143 3.62 -11.67 -4.78
CA PRO A 143 4.65 -12.07 -5.72
C PRO A 143 4.44 -13.52 -6.18
N THR A 144 5.20 -13.94 -7.18
CA THR A 144 5.19 -15.34 -7.63
C THR A 144 5.63 -16.30 -6.53
N ARG A 145 5.28 -17.59 -6.70
CA ARG A 145 5.60 -18.67 -5.77
C ARG A 145 7.06 -18.69 -5.34
N ASP A 146 7.98 -18.68 -6.29
CA ASP A 146 9.43 -18.77 -6.03
C ASP A 146 9.95 -17.59 -5.20
N ILE A 147 9.38 -16.40 -5.42
CA ILE A 147 9.76 -15.19 -4.69
C ILE A 147 9.25 -15.27 -3.25
N PHE A 148 7.98 -15.66 -3.03
CA PHE A 148 7.44 -15.78 -1.68
C PHE A 148 8.07 -16.94 -0.89
N GLY A 149 8.50 -18.01 -1.57
CA GLY A 149 9.27 -19.10 -0.99
C GLY A 149 10.59 -18.67 -0.35
N GLY A 150 11.12 -17.49 -0.71
CA GLY A 150 12.29 -16.89 -0.06
C GLY A 150 12.02 -16.30 1.34
N VAL A 151 10.76 -16.17 1.76
CA VAL A 151 10.40 -15.62 3.08
C VAL A 151 10.52 -16.70 4.16
N PRO A 152 11.27 -16.49 5.26
CA PRO A 152 11.27 -17.43 6.37
C PRO A 152 9.86 -17.67 6.93
N HIS A 153 9.51 -18.93 7.19
CA HIS A 153 8.18 -19.35 7.66
C HIS A 153 7.04 -19.07 6.65
N HIS A 154 7.34 -18.93 5.36
CA HIS A 154 6.37 -18.68 4.30
C HIS A 154 5.15 -19.62 4.36
N ARG A 155 5.41 -20.93 4.54
CA ARG A 155 4.37 -21.95 4.51
C ARG A 155 3.37 -21.77 5.66
N GLU A 156 3.90 -21.58 6.88
CA GLU A 156 3.08 -21.33 8.08
C GLU A 156 2.25 -20.04 7.94
N LEU A 157 2.83 -18.99 7.36
CA LEU A 157 2.12 -17.72 7.16
C LEU A 157 0.96 -17.85 6.19
N VAL A 158 1.16 -18.52 5.04
CA VAL A 158 0.08 -18.71 4.07
C VAL A 158 -1.00 -19.64 4.64
N GLU A 159 -0.62 -20.69 5.36
CA GLU A 159 -1.59 -21.51 6.09
C GLU A 159 -2.39 -20.69 7.11
N ALA A 160 -1.76 -19.74 7.82
CA ALA A 160 -2.44 -18.84 8.74
C ALA A 160 -3.39 -17.85 8.05
N MET A 161 -3.07 -17.41 6.82
CA MET A 161 -3.97 -16.59 6.01
C MET A 161 -5.25 -17.34 5.62
N LEU A 162 -5.23 -18.68 5.53
CA LEU A 162 -6.45 -19.45 5.25
C LEU A 162 -7.45 -19.47 6.43
N ALA A 163 -7.16 -18.76 7.54
CA ALA A 163 -8.12 -18.53 8.61
C ALA A 163 -9.15 -17.42 8.30
N TYR A 164 -8.91 -16.63 7.24
CA TYR A 164 -9.83 -15.61 6.74
C TYR A 164 -10.92 -16.26 5.86
N ASP A 165 -12.17 -15.81 6.04
CA ASP A 165 -13.30 -16.21 5.20
C ASP A 165 -13.17 -15.62 3.78
N LEU A 166 -12.65 -14.39 3.69
CA LEU A 166 -12.39 -13.67 2.45
C LEU A 166 -10.97 -13.08 2.46
N ILE A 167 -10.20 -13.35 1.41
CA ILE A 167 -8.87 -12.79 1.15
C ILE A 167 -8.96 -11.95 -0.13
N GLY A 168 -8.84 -10.63 0.03
CA GLY A 168 -8.90 -9.67 -1.06
C GLY A 168 -7.52 -9.19 -1.53
N PHE A 169 -7.39 -9.03 -2.84
CA PHE A 169 -6.18 -8.54 -3.52
C PHE A 169 -6.49 -7.32 -4.39
N GLN A 170 -5.45 -6.58 -4.78
CA GLN A 170 -5.58 -5.43 -5.68
C GLN A 170 -5.82 -5.83 -7.14
N THR A 171 -5.18 -6.90 -7.60
CA THR A 171 -5.24 -7.32 -9.01
C THR A 171 -5.48 -8.82 -9.16
N GLU A 172 -5.95 -9.22 -10.34
CA GLU A 172 -6.07 -10.63 -10.73
C GLU A 172 -4.74 -11.35 -10.66
N GLY A 173 -3.65 -10.72 -11.10
CA GLY A 173 -2.30 -11.31 -11.02
C GLY A 173 -1.84 -11.59 -9.59
N ASP A 174 -2.17 -10.70 -8.64
CA ASP A 174 -1.86 -10.94 -7.23
C ASP A 174 -2.65 -12.14 -6.68
N ARG A 175 -3.95 -12.22 -6.98
CA ARG A 175 -4.80 -13.35 -6.57
C ARG A 175 -4.30 -14.66 -7.17
N ASP A 176 -4.00 -14.68 -8.46
CA ASP A 176 -3.58 -15.88 -9.17
C ASP A 176 -2.21 -16.36 -8.69
N ASN A 177 -1.29 -15.45 -8.37
CA ASN A 177 -0.03 -15.79 -7.73
C ASN A 177 -0.22 -16.41 -6.33
N PHE A 178 -1.18 -15.90 -5.53
CA PHE A 178 -1.50 -16.49 -4.23
C PHE A 178 -2.08 -17.90 -4.37
N LEU A 179 -3.04 -18.09 -5.27
CA LEU A 179 -3.63 -19.41 -5.53
C LEU A 179 -2.58 -20.40 -6.08
N SER A 180 -1.70 -19.95 -6.98
CA SER A 180 -0.58 -20.75 -7.49
C SER A 180 0.39 -21.17 -6.37
N TYR A 181 0.64 -20.29 -5.41
CA TYR A 181 1.40 -20.65 -4.22
C TYR A 181 0.66 -21.70 -3.38
N VAL A 182 -0.62 -21.51 -3.10
CA VAL A 182 -1.43 -22.44 -2.29
C VAL A 182 -1.47 -23.84 -2.91
N ASP A 183 -1.74 -23.93 -4.21
CA ASP A 183 -1.72 -25.20 -4.96
C ASP A 183 -0.31 -25.82 -4.93
N GLY A 184 0.71 -25.05 -5.28
CA GLY A 184 2.06 -25.55 -5.47
C GLY A 184 2.83 -25.89 -4.18
N GLU A 185 2.69 -25.07 -3.13
CA GLU A 185 3.42 -25.22 -1.86
C GLU A 185 2.59 -25.91 -0.79
N LEU A 186 1.26 -25.69 -0.73
CA LEU A 186 0.39 -26.31 0.28
C LEU A 186 -0.34 -27.55 -0.23
N SER A 187 -0.38 -27.77 -1.56
CA SER A 187 -1.11 -28.89 -2.19
C SER A 187 -2.60 -28.88 -1.83
N LEU A 188 -3.20 -27.69 -1.75
CA LEU A 188 -4.62 -27.49 -1.53
C LEU A 188 -5.31 -27.11 -2.84
N ASP A 189 -6.51 -27.66 -3.06
CA ASP A 189 -7.33 -27.29 -4.20
C ASP A 189 -7.73 -25.80 -4.13
N THR A 190 -7.62 -25.13 -5.27
CA THR A 190 -7.89 -23.69 -5.44
C THR A 190 -8.99 -23.41 -6.46
N THR A 191 -9.72 -24.45 -6.89
CA THR A 191 -10.76 -24.37 -7.91
C THR A 191 -11.79 -23.26 -7.61
N GLY A 192 -12.03 -22.41 -8.61
CA GLY A 192 -12.99 -21.31 -8.50
C GLY A 192 -12.57 -20.18 -7.56
N GLY A 193 -11.30 -20.12 -7.16
CA GLY A 193 -10.79 -19.11 -6.23
C GLY A 193 -11.23 -19.36 -4.78
N VAL A 194 -11.63 -20.58 -4.45
CA VAL A 194 -11.95 -21.00 -3.07
C VAL A 194 -10.94 -22.05 -2.64
N VAL A 195 -10.36 -21.85 -1.45
CA VAL A 195 -9.39 -22.77 -0.88
C VAL A 195 -10.00 -23.47 0.33
N MET A 196 -10.10 -24.80 0.28
CA MET A 196 -10.52 -25.60 1.43
C MET A 196 -9.31 -25.91 2.32
N SER A 197 -9.39 -25.53 3.60
CA SER A 197 -8.35 -25.77 4.59
C SER A 197 -8.94 -26.27 5.91
N ARG A 198 -8.09 -26.51 6.92
CA ARG A 198 -8.55 -26.83 8.28
C ARG A 198 -9.42 -25.75 8.93
N TYR A 199 -9.40 -24.53 8.39
CA TYR A 199 -10.18 -23.39 8.89
C TYR A 199 -11.54 -23.23 8.19
N GLY A 200 -11.87 -24.07 7.21
CA GLY A 200 -13.04 -23.89 6.34
C GLY A 200 -12.65 -23.51 4.91
N ALA A 201 -13.57 -22.89 4.17
CA ALA A 201 -13.25 -22.28 2.89
C ALA A 201 -12.74 -20.85 3.07
N SER A 202 -11.69 -20.52 2.32
CA SER A 202 -11.24 -19.13 2.13
C SER A 202 -11.51 -18.73 0.69
N ARG A 203 -12.39 -17.75 0.49
CA ARG A 203 -12.62 -17.17 -0.84
C ARG A 203 -11.53 -16.15 -1.13
N CYS A 204 -10.87 -16.26 -2.28
CA CYS A 204 -9.89 -15.30 -2.77
C CYS A 204 -10.54 -14.46 -3.89
N ALA A 205 -10.48 -13.13 -3.79
CA ALA A 205 -11.13 -12.22 -4.73
C ALA A 205 -10.34 -10.92 -4.93
N VAL A 206 -10.71 -10.14 -5.95
CA VAL A 206 -10.01 -8.91 -6.35
C VAL A 206 -10.90 -7.71 -6.12
N PHE A 207 -10.36 -6.71 -5.42
CA PHE A 207 -11.03 -5.43 -5.15
C PHE A 207 -10.03 -4.29 -5.34
N PRO A 208 -9.91 -3.71 -6.54
CA PRO A 208 -8.97 -2.62 -6.80
C PRO A 208 -9.35 -1.38 -5.96
N ILE A 209 -8.46 -0.94 -5.07
CA ILE A 209 -8.78 0.20 -4.20
C ILE A 209 -8.88 1.51 -5.00
N GLY A 210 -9.99 2.22 -4.80
CA GLY A 210 -10.29 3.50 -5.45
C GLY A 210 -9.92 4.74 -4.64
N ILE A 211 -10.29 5.91 -5.17
CA ILE A 211 -10.33 7.19 -4.44
C ILE A 211 -11.74 7.79 -4.54
N ASP A 212 -11.97 8.96 -3.94
CA ASP A 212 -13.13 9.80 -4.27
C ASP A 212 -12.70 10.86 -5.31
N PRO A 213 -12.86 10.58 -6.63
CA PRO A 213 -12.32 11.44 -7.67
C PRO A 213 -13.02 12.81 -7.72
N ALA A 214 -14.32 12.87 -7.40
CA ALA A 214 -15.09 14.11 -7.45
C ALA A 214 -14.71 15.07 -6.30
N LYS A 215 -14.57 14.53 -5.08
CA LYS A 215 -14.07 15.28 -3.93
C LYS A 215 -12.65 15.74 -4.17
N PHE A 216 -11.78 14.88 -4.70
CA PHE A 216 -10.38 15.22 -4.97
C PHE A 216 -10.25 16.31 -6.04
N ALA A 217 -11.00 16.23 -7.15
CA ALA A 217 -11.01 17.25 -8.20
C ALA A 217 -11.45 18.62 -7.67
N THR A 218 -12.51 18.65 -6.86
CA THR A 218 -13.00 19.89 -6.21
C THR A 218 -11.96 20.47 -5.26
N HIS A 219 -11.29 19.61 -4.50
CA HIS A 219 -10.24 20.00 -3.58
C HIS A 219 -9.01 20.55 -4.31
N ALA A 220 -8.56 19.88 -5.37
CA ALA A 220 -7.44 20.31 -6.22
C ALA A 220 -7.70 21.67 -6.89
N ALA A 221 -8.93 21.92 -7.35
CA ALA A 221 -9.32 23.21 -7.92
C ALA A 221 -9.21 24.35 -6.89
N LYS A 222 -9.65 24.12 -5.64
CA LYS A 222 -9.48 25.09 -4.54
C LYS A 222 -8.00 25.25 -4.14
N ALA A 223 -7.24 24.17 -4.13
CA ALA A 223 -5.82 24.19 -3.78
C ALA A 223 -4.93 24.93 -4.80
N ALA A 224 -5.43 25.19 -6.02
CA ALA A 224 -4.68 25.88 -7.07
C ALA A 224 -4.25 27.32 -6.67
N SER A 225 -4.96 27.94 -5.72
CA SER A 225 -4.64 29.26 -5.14
C SER A 225 -3.86 29.19 -3.83
N HIS A 226 -3.48 27.99 -3.37
CA HIS A 226 -2.71 27.84 -2.14
C HIS A 226 -1.36 28.60 -2.25
N PRO A 227 -0.87 29.27 -1.18
CA PRO A 227 0.35 30.07 -1.24
C PRO A 227 1.57 29.31 -1.76
N ASP A 228 1.77 28.06 -1.32
CA ASP A 228 2.87 27.22 -1.81
C ASP A 228 2.78 26.89 -3.30
N VAL A 229 1.57 26.57 -3.78
CA VAL A 229 1.33 26.25 -5.20
C VAL A 229 1.57 27.49 -6.06
N SER A 230 1.10 28.65 -5.59
CA SER A 230 1.32 29.95 -6.26
C SER A 230 2.79 30.36 -6.27
N ARG A 231 3.55 30.05 -5.20
CA ARG A 231 5.01 30.27 -5.14
C ARG A 231 5.73 29.38 -6.16
N LEU A 232 5.41 28.09 -6.20
CA LEU A 232 6.01 27.18 -7.19
C LEU A 232 5.73 27.69 -8.61
N ARG A 233 4.47 27.98 -8.95
CA ARG A 233 4.09 28.42 -10.30
C ARG A 233 4.86 29.66 -10.75
N ARG A 234 5.05 30.64 -9.86
CA ARG A 234 5.87 31.83 -10.15
C ARG A 234 7.34 31.46 -10.35
N SER A 235 7.89 30.56 -9.53
CA SER A 235 9.30 30.14 -9.62
C SER A 235 9.63 29.29 -10.84
N LEU A 236 8.63 28.81 -11.60
CA LEU A 236 8.84 28.06 -12.84
C LEU A 236 9.14 28.97 -14.03
N ASN A 237 8.88 30.29 -13.96
CA ASN A 237 9.19 31.23 -15.04
C ASN A 237 8.69 30.80 -16.44
N GLY A 238 7.57 30.06 -16.52
CA GLY A 238 7.01 29.55 -17.77
C GLY A 238 7.43 28.12 -18.14
N GLU A 239 8.30 27.48 -17.36
CA GLU A 239 8.64 26.06 -17.50
C GLU A 239 7.40 25.17 -17.33
N LYS A 240 7.35 24.08 -18.10
CA LYS A 240 6.49 22.94 -17.81
C LYS A 240 6.98 22.23 -16.55
N LEU A 241 6.07 21.56 -15.86
CA LEU A 241 6.33 20.81 -14.65
C LEU A 241 6.00 19.34 -14.86
N ALA A 242 7.01 18.49 -14.72
CA ALA A 242 6.83 17.07 -14.43
C ALA A 242 6.82 16.87 -12.91
N ILE A 243 6.02 15.94 -12.39
CA ILE A 243 5.94 15.69 -10.95
C ILE A 243 5.99 14.19 -10.64
N GLY A 244 6.80 13.85 -9.63
CA GLY A 244 6.81 12.55 -8.97
C GLY A 244 6.63 12.73 -7.47
N VAL A 245 5.73 11.96 -6.85
CA VAL A 245 5.45 12.04 -5.40
C VAL A 245 5.40 10.64 -4.83
N ASP A 246 6.36 10.33 -3.97
CA ASP A 246 6.49 8.99 -3.41
C ASP A 246 7.09 9.05 -1.99
N ARG A 247 7.08 7.91 -1.31
CA ARG A 247 8.02 7.68 -0.20
C ARG A 247 9.39 7.35 -0.79
N VAL A 248 10.46 7.68 -0.06
CA VAL A 248 11.78 7.10 -0.34
C VAL A 248 11.66 5.60 -0.05
N ASP A 249 11.42 4.81 -1.08
CA ASP A 249 11.21 3.38 -1.00
C ASP A 249 11.68 2.74 -2.31
N TYR A 250 12.41 1.63 -2.21
CA TYR A 250 13.04 0.96 -3.34
C TYR A 250 12.04 0.37 -4.33
N SER A 251 10.77 0.18 -3.93
CA SER A 251 9.68 -0.19 -4.85
C SER A 251 9.32 0.91 -5.85
N LYS A 252 9.68 2.17 -5.58
CA LYS A 252 9.14 3.34 -6.32
C LYS A 252 9.93 3.75 -7.56
N GLY A 253 11.02 3.05 -7.88
CA GLY A 253 11.79 3.28 -9.11
C GLY A 253 12.35 4.71 -9.22
N LEU A 254 12.64 5.36 -8.09
CA LEU A 254 13.04 6.77 -8.04
C LEU A 254 14.36 7.04 -8.77
N VAL A 255 15.32 6.13 -8.67
CA VAL A 255 16.60 6.19 -9.37
C VAL A 255 16.35 6.17 -10.88
N ASN A 256 15.66 5.14 -11.37
CA ASN A 256 15.29 4.98 -12.78
C ASN A 256 14.50 6.17 -13.33
N ARG A 257 13.64 6.78 -12.52
CA ARG A 257 12.88 7.98 -12.91
C ARG A 257 13.79 9.18 -13.14
N ILE A 258 14.74 9.41 -12.23
CA ILE A 258 15.71 10.51 -12.35
C ILE A 258 16.62 10.27 -13.56
N GLU A 259 17.12 9.04 -13.73
CA GLU A 259 17.93 8.65 -14.89
C GLU A 259 17.17 8.82 -16.21
N ALA A 260 15.89 8.48 -16.26
CA ALA A 260 15.08 8.70 -17.46
C ALA A 260 14.84 10.18 -17.76
N PHE A 261 14.67 11.00 -16.72
CA PHE A 261 14.55 12.45 -16.91
C PHE A 261 15.87 13.06 -17.40
N ASP A 262 16.99 12.64 -16.83
CA ASP A 262 18.34 12.99 -17.28
C ASP A 262 18.55 12.59 -18.76
N ARG A 263 18.26 11.34 -19.08
CA ARG A 263 18.37 10.78 -20.42
C ARG A 263 17.47 11.51 -21.43
N MET A 264 16.28 11.92 -21.02
CA MET A 264 15.39 12.73 -21.85
C MET A 264 16.03 14.07 -22.23
N LEU A 265 16.70 14.75 -21.29
CA LEU A 265 17.38 16.02 -21.55
C LEU A 265 18.60 15.88 -22.48
N GLU A 266 19.26 14.71 -22.47
CA GLU A 266 20.32 14.39 -23.43
C GLU A 266 19.76 14.13 -24.83
N LEU A 267 18.71 13.31 -24.93
CA LEU A 267 18.09 12.91 -26.20
C LEU A 267 17.32 14.06 -26.87
N GLN A 268 16.80 15.00 -26.08
CA GLN A 268 15.99 16.12 -26.55
C GLN A 268 16.51 17.44 -25.94
N PRO A 269 17.68 17.95 -26.40
CA PRO A 269 18.30 19.16 -25.83
C PRO A 269 17.39 20.39 -25.86
N GLN A 270 16.43 20.45 -26.79
CA GLN A 270 15.43 21.52 -26.87
C GLN A 270 14.46 21.57 -25.69
N LEU A 271 14.37 20.49 -24.89
CA LEU A 271 13.58 20.49 -23.66
C LEU A 271 14.32 21.13 -22.49
N LYS A 272 15.65 21.29 -22.56
CA LYS A 272 16.43 21.98 -21.52
C LYS A 272 15.90 23.40 -21.31
N ARG A 273 15.80 23.82 -20.05
CA ARG A 273 15.23 25.12 -19.63
C ARG A 273 13.76 25.34 -19.99
N THR A 274 13.06 24.33 -20.49
CA THR A 274 11.60 24.40 -20.78
C THR A 274 10.78 23.54 -19.83
N VAL A 275 11.42 22.63 -19.09
CA VAL A 275 10.77 21.72 -18.15
C VAL A 275 11.63 21.51 -16.91
N SER A 276 10.99 21.36 -15.76
CA SER A 276 11.61 20.90 -14.52
C SER A 276 10.85 19.71 -13.93
N LEU A 277 11.57 18.78 -13.30
CA LEU A 277 10.99 17.69 -12.52
C LEU A 277 10.93 18.10 -11.05
N LEU A 278 9.72 18.12 -10.47
CA LEU A 278 9.53 18.18 -9.02
C LEU A 278 9.40 16.76 -8.47
N GLN A 279 10.42 16.30 -7.76
CA GLN A 279 10.40 15.02 -7.05
C GLN A 279 10.21 15.27 -5.56
N ILE A 280 9.03 14.97 -5.04
CA ILE A 280 8.74 14.96 -3.60
C ILE A 280 8.94 13.53 -3.10
N ALA A 281 9.87 13.35 -2.16
CA ALA A 281 10.23 12.05 -1.62
C ALA A 281 10.13 12.09 -0.09
N THR A 282 9.04 11.54 0.45
CA THR A 282 8.82 11.52 1.90
C THR A 282 9.69 10.46 2.56
N LEU A 283 10.48 10.85 3.57
CA LEU A 283 11.32 9.91 4.30
C LEU A 283 10.45 8.85 5.00
N SER A 284 10.88 7.60 4.96
CA SER A 284 10.21 6.48 5.59
C SER A 284 11.25 5.48 6.08
N ARG A 285 11.01 4.85 7.24
CA ARG A 285 11.79 3.69 7.73
C ARG A 285 13.31 3.93 7.78
N GLY A 286 13.72 5.13 8.20
CA GLY A 286 15.14 5.55 8.17
C GLY A 286 16.09 4.75 9.07
N THR A 287 15.57 3.87 9.93
CA THR A 287 16.34 2.91 10.74
C THR A 287 16.77 1.68 9.94
N ILE A 288 16.13 1.41 8.80
CA ILE A 288 16.47 0.28 7.92
C ILE A 288 17.53 0.71 6.90
N GLU A 289 18.66 0.02 6.88
CA GLU A 289 19.85 0.30 6.07
C GLU A 289 19.53 0.55 4.58
N ALA A 290 18.73 -0.33 3.96
CA ALA A 290 18.35 -0.22 2.55
C ALA A 290 17.65 1.10 2.19
N TYR A 291 16.91 1.71 3.13
CA TYR A 291 16.27 3.02 2.93
C TYR A 291 17.27 4.16 2.99
N GLY A 292 18.25 4.08 3.91
CA GLY A 292 19.35 5.03 4.02
C GLY A 292 20.24 5.03 2.77
N ASP A 293 20.56 3.85 2.25
CA ASP A 293 21.35 3.70 1.02
C ASP A 293 20.65 4.32 -0.19
N LEU A 294 19.35 4.03 -0.35
CA LEU A 294 18.54 4.63 -1.41
C LEU A 294 18.50 6.15 -1.30
N GLN A 295 18.31 6.69 -0.08
CA GLN A 295 18.31 8.14 0.13
C GLN A 295 19.64 8.78 -0.29
N ASN A 296 20.77 8.16 0.07
CA ASN A 296 22.11 8.63 -0.29
C ASN A 296 22.36 8.54 -1.81
N GLN A 297 21.92 7.45 -2.45
CA GLN A 297 22.00 7.28 -3.89
C GLN A 297 21.19 8.36 -4.63
N LEU A 298 19.96 8.62 -4.20
CA LEU A 298 19.11 9.66 -4.80
C LEU A 298 19.71 11.05 -4.64
N ALA A 299 20.22 11.40 -3.46
CA ALA A 299 20.82 12.72 -3.24
C ALA A 299 22.04 12.96 -4.15
N ARG A 300 22.91 11.95 -4.31
CA ARG A 300 24.05 12.01 -5.24
C ARG A 300 23.59 12.16 -6.68
N LEU A 301 22.68 11.30 -7.14
CA LEU A 301 22.18 11.32 -8.50
C LEU A 301 21.51 12.65 -8.87
N VAL A 302 20.67 13.20 -7.98
CA VAL A 302 20.06 14.53 -8.20
C VAL A 302 21.13 15.61 -8.31
N SER A 303 22.16 15.58 -7.44
CA SER A 303 23.26 16.54 -7.49
C SER A 303 24.02 16.45 -8.81
N ASP A 304 24.31 15.23 -9.28
CA ASP A 304 25.04 15.00 -10.52
C ASP A 304 24.26 15.49 -11.75
N VAL A 305 22.97 15.17 -11.84
CA VAL A 305 22.10 15.61 -12.94
C VAL A 305 21.93 17.13 -12.95
N ASN A 306 21.69 17.74 -11.78
CA ASN A 306 21.59 19.19 -11.67
C ASN A 306 22.92 19.89 -11.97
N GLY A 307 24.06 19.31 -11.58
CA GLY A 307 25.38 19.86 -11.91
C GLY A 307 25.71 19.78 -13.41
N ARG A 308 25.20 18.76 -14.11
CA ARG A 308 25.44 18.56 -15.55
C ARG A 308 24.58 19.44 -16.44
N HIS A 309 23.32 19.64 -16.08
CA HIS A 309 22.35 20.35 -16.93
C HIS A 309 21.88 21.70 -16.38
N GLY A 310 22.07 21.96 -15.09
CA GLY A 310 21.59 23.18 -14.44
C GLY A 310 22.28 24.44 -14.96
N GLU A 311 21.53 25.53 -14.92
CA GLU A 311 21.97 26.86 -15.32
C GLU A 311 21.67 27.85 -14.18
N VAL A 312 22.20 29.07 -14.26
CA VAL A 312 22.01 30.10 -13.23
C VAL A 312 20.52 30.39 -12.95
N ASP A 313 19.68 30.25 -13.97
CA ASP A 313 18.24 30.50 -13.91
C ASP A 313 17.37 29.24 -13.98
N TRP A 314 17.97 28.04 -14.01
CA TRP A 314 17.23 26.79 -14.20
C TRP A 314 17.79 25.63 -13.36
N THR A 315 16.90 24.98 -12.60
CA THR A 315 17.19 23.75 -11.85
C THR A 315 16.39 22.58 -12.43
N PRO A 316 17.02 21.65 -13.17
CA PRO A 316 16.33 20.55 -13.85
C PRO A 316 15.49 19.68 -12.91
N ILE A 317 16.04 19.32 -11.74
CA ILE A 317 15.38 18.47 -10.75
C ILE A 317 15.27 19.21 -9.42
N ARG A 318 14.04 19.53 -9.05
CA ARG A 318 13.66 20.10 -7.76
C ARG A 318 13.31 18.95 -6.82
N TYR A 319 14.30 18.50 -6.04
CA TYR A 319 14.16 17.37 -5.11
C TYR A 319 13.84 17.84 -3.69
N LEU A 320 12.75 17.32 -3.09
CA LEU A 320 12.30 17.68 -1.74
C LEU A 320 12.11 16.42 -0.89
N ASN A 321 12.93 16.28 0.14
CA ASN A 321 12.91 15.15 1.08
C ASN A 321 11.96 15.36 2.27
N LYS A 322 10.78 15.94 2.04
CA LYS A 322 9.80 16.26 3.10
C LYS A 322 8.36 16.01 2.69
N GLY A 323 7.51 15.77 3.69
CA GLY A 323 6.07 15.63 3.52
C GLY A 323 5.36 16.94 3.21
N PHE A 324 4.28 16.84 2.45
CA PHE A 324 3.34 17.92 2.18
C PHE A 324 1.92 17.45 2.51
N SER A 325 1.05 18.39 2.87
CA SER A 325 -0.36 18.08 3.07
C SER A 325 -1.02 17.66 1.75
N GLN A 326 -2.08 16.86 1.83
CA GLN A 326 -2.84 16.44 0.64
C GLN A 326 -3.37 17.65 -0.15
N THR A 327 -3.72 18.75 0.55
CA THR A 327 -4.09 20.03 -0.08
C THR A 327 -3.00 20.58 -0.97
N VAL A 328 -1.77 20.65 -0.48
CA VAL A 328 -0.66 21.17 -1.29
C VAL A 328 -0.41 20.23 -2.47
N LEU A 329 -0.34 18.92 -2.23
CA LEU A 329 -0.11 17.93 -3.29
C LEU A 329 -1.17 18.00 -4.39
N ALA A 330 -2.46 18.09 -4.04
CA ALA A 330 -3.54 18.21 -5.01
C ALA A 330 -3.39 19.44 -5.92
N GLY A 331 -2.98 20.59 -5.37
CA GLY A 331 -2.70 21.79 -6.16
C GLY A 331 -1.43 21.69 -7.01
N LEU A 332 -0.41 20.97 -6.54
CA LEU A 332 0.80 20.66 -7.30
C LEU A 332 0.51 19.73 -8.47
N TYR A 333 -0.24 18.64 -8.26
CA TYR A 333 -0.69 17.73 -9.32
C TYR A 333 -1.46 18.48 -10.42
N ARG A 334 -2.38 19.36 -10.02
CA ARG A 334 -3.17 20.19 -10.95
C ARG A 334 -2.30 21.17 -11.75
N THR A 335 -1.14 21.56 -11.23
CA THR A 335 -0.21 22.48 -11.91
C THR A 335 0.73 21.74 -12.86
N ALA A 336 0.98 20.44 -12.64
CA ALA A 336 1.94 19.65 -13.39
C ALA A 336 1.37 19.10 -14.71
N GLN A 337 2.06 19.38 -15.82
CA GLN A 337 1.70 18.88 -17.15
C GLN A 337 1.96 17.39 -17.31
N VAL A 338 2.88 16.82 -16.53
CA VAL A 338 3.17 15.38 -16.56
C VAL A 338 3.27 14.80 -15.15
N GLY A 339 2.50 13.77 -14.86
CA GLY A 339 2.65 12.93 -13.67
C GLY A 339 3.52 11.73 -14.01
N VAL A 340 4.65 11.56 -13.33
CA VAL A 340 5.61 10.48 -13.59
C VAL A 340 5.57 9.50 -12.43
N VAL A 341 4.78 8.43 -12.60
CA VAL A 341 4.51 7.43 -11.58
C VAL A 341 5.09 6.09 -12.05
N THR A 342 6.37 5.86 -11.71
CA THR A 342 7.16 4.77 -12.30
C THR A 342 7.69 3.76 -11.28
N PRO A 343 6.84 3.19 -10.39
CA PRO A 343 7.31 2.16 -9.46
C PRO A 343 7.75 0.90 -10.19
N LEU A 344 8.73 0.19 -9.62
CA LEU A 344 9.19 -1.12 -10.09
C LEU A 344 8.10 -2.18 -9.86
N HIS A 345 7.44 -2.15 -8.71
CA HIS A 345 6.27 -2.94 -8.36
C HIS A 345 5.42 -2.15 -7.36
N ASP A 346 4.10 -2.10 -7.53
CA ASP A 346 3.19 -1.39 -6.62
C ASP A 346 1.79 -2.01 -6.67
N GLY A 347 1.21 -2.28 -5.50
CA GLY A 347 -0.08 -2.99 -5.43
C GLY A 347 -1.20 -2.22 -6.10
N MET A 348 -1.16 -0.88 -6.04
CA MET A 348 -2.12 -0.02 -6.75
C MET A 348 -1.48 1.28 -7.24
N ASN A 349 -0.90 2.06 -6.32
CA ASN A 349 -0.47 3.45 -6.52
C ASN A 349 -1.63 4.47 -6.62
N LEU A 350 -2.08 4.97 -5.46
CA LEU A 350 -3.13 6.01 -5.40
C LEU A 350 -2.66 7.37 -5.93
N VAL A 351 -1.36 7.66 -5.96
CA VAL A 351 -0.83 8.92 -6.51
C VAL A 351 -1.16 9.04 -8.00
N ALA A 352 -1.14 7.94 -8.76
CA ALA A 352 -1.59 7.92 -10.15
C ALA A 352 -3.07 8.35 -10.28
N LYS A 353 -3.95 7.77 -9.45
CA LYS A 353 -5.39 8.10 -9.44
C LYS A 353 -5.64 9.55 -9.01
N GLU A 354 -4.95 10.01 -7.97
CA GLU A 354 -4.99 11.38 -7.47
C GLU A 354 -4.51 12.39 -8.53
N TYR A 355 -3.41 12.08 -9.24
CA TYR A 355 -2.89 12.93 -10.31
C TYR A 355 -3.93 13.17 -11.39
N VAL A 356 -4.57 12.10 -11.88
CA VAL A 356 -5.63 12.18 -12.90
C VAL A 356 -6.84 12.99 -12.38
N ALA A 357 -7.28 12.70 -11.15
CA ALA A 357 -8.42 13.40 -10.55
C ALA A 357 -8.14 14.89 -10.29
N ALA A 358 -6.90 15.30 -10.05
CA ALA A 358 -6.54 16.69 -9.84
C ALA A 358 -6.58 17.56 -11.11
N GLN A 359 -6.53 16.96 -12.31
CA GLN A 359 -6.33 17.70 -13.56
C GLN A 359 -7.49 18.65 -13.89
N ASN A 360 -7.16 19.70 -14.65
CA ASN A 360 -8.17 20.59 -15.22
C ASN A 360 -8.79 19.92 -16.47
N PRO A 361 -10.12 19.69 -16.52
CA PRO A 361 -10.77 19.10 -17.71
C PRO A 361 -10.49 19.86 -19.01
N VAL A 362 -10.29 21.17 -18.93
CA VAL A 362 -10.06 22.02 -20.11
C VAL A 362 -8.64 21.87 -20.66
N ASP A 363 -7.67 21.61 -19.78
CA ASP A 363 -6.25 21.50 -20.11
C ASP A 363 -5.54 20.49 -19.19
N PRO A 364 -5.85 19.18 -19.32
CA PRO A 364 -5.35 18.16 -18.39
C PRO A 364 -3.92 17.75 -18.73
N GLY A 365 -3.09 17.49 -17.72
CA GLY A 365 -1.78 16.87 -17.91
C GLY A 365 -1.85 15.40 -18.35
N VAL A 366 -0.68 14.80 -18.54
CA VAL A 366 -0.50 13.42 -19.01
C VAL A 366 0.09 12.56 -17.91
N LEU A 367 -0.48 11.38 -17.69
CA LEU A 367 0.07 10.40 -16.77
C LEU A 367 1.03 9.46 -17.52
N VAL A 368 2.29 9.39 -17.08
CA VAL A 368 3.26 8.35 -17.41
C VAL A 368 3.26 7.36 -16.26
N LEU A 369 2.90 6.10 -16.52
CA LEU A 369 2.60 5.11 -15.49
C LEU A 369 3.39 3.82 -15.73
N SER A 370 4.01 3.28 -14.68
CA SER A 370 4.60 1.94 -14.76
C SER A 370 3.52 0.90 -15.01
N LYS A 371 3.77 -0.01 -15.95
CA LYS A 371 2.92 -1.19 -16.17
C LYS A 371 2.90 -2.17 -14.98
N TYR A 372 3.77 -1.98 -13.99
CA TYR A 372 3.85 -2.78 -12.77
C TYR A 372 3.17 -2.14 -11.55
N ALA A 373 2.45 -1.03 -11.76
CA ALA A 373 1.52 -0.50 -10.76
C ALA A 373 0.13 -1.10 -11.00
N GLY A 374 -0.56 -1.55 -9.95
CA GLY A 374 -1.92 -2.09 -10.08
C GLY A 374 -2.91 -1.14 -10.77
N ALA A 375 -2.72 0.17 -10.60
CA ALA A 375 -3.53 1.19 -11.29
C ALA A 375 -3.39 1.13 -12.83
N ALA A 376 -2.36 0.50 -13.39
CA ALA A 376 -2.22 0.33 -14.84
C ALA A 376 -3.28 -0.60 -15.43
N ASN A 377 -3.89 -1.48 -14.62
CA ASN A 377 -5.01 -2.33 -15.05
C ASN A 377 -6.31 -1.53 -15.26
N GLU A 378 -6.42 -0.35 -14.64
CA GLU A 378 -7.59 0.54 -14.77
C GLU A 378 -7.30 1.78 -15.63
N LEU A 379 -6.10 2.35 -15.53
CA LEU A 379 -5.66 3.57 -16.20
C LEU A 379 -4.91 3.24 -17.51
N ASP A 380 -5.53 2.39 -18.33
CA ASP A 380 -4.96 1.83 -19.55
C ASP A 380 -4.65 2.86 -20.65
N THR A 381 -5.29 4.04 -20.62
CA THR A 381 -4.98 5.16 -21.53
C THR A 381 -3.87 6.09 -21.05
N ALA A 382 -3.25 5.80 -19.90
CA ALA A 382 -1.97 6.42 -19.51
C ALA A 382 -0.86 6.04 -20.51
N LEU A 383 0.26 6.77 -20.50
CA LEU A 383 1.45 6.32 -21.22
C LEU A 383 2.17 5.27 -20.37
N LEU A 384 1.87 4.00 -20.64
CA LEU A 384 2.46 2.88 -19.91
C LEU A 384 3.93 2.70 -20.25
N VAL A 385 4.76 2.52 -19.23
CA VAL A 385 6.21 2.32 -19.38
C VAL A 385 6.69 1.09 -18.62
N ASN A 386 7.79 0.51 -19.10
CA ASN A 386 8.61 -0.40 -18.32
C ASN A 386 9.67 0.43 -17.57
N PRO A 387 9.64 0.50 -16.23
CA PRO A 387 10.61 1.28 -15.45
C PRO A 387 12.06 0.77 -15.55
N HIS A 388 12.28 -0.44 -16.08
CA HIS A 388 13.62 -0.95 -16.39
C HIS A 388 14.18 -0.45 -17.73
N ASP A 389 13.34 0.11 -18.61
CA ASP A 389 13.75 0.69 -19.90
C ASP A 389 13.89 2.21 -19.78
N ILE A 390 15.06 2.67 -19.32
CA ILE A 390 15.36 4.08 -19.08
C ILE A 390 15.17 4.93 -20.35
N ASP A 391 15.65 4.44 -21.49
CA ASP A 391 15.52 5.10 -22.79
C ASP A 391 14.05 5.17 -23.25
N GLY A 392 13.29 4.09 -23.04
CA GLY A 392 11.85 4.05 -23.30
C GLY A 392 11.07 5.02 -22.42
N MET A 393 11.39 5.10 -21.13
CA MET A 393 10.80 6.09 -20.22
C MET A 393 11.14 7.51 -20.67
N ALA A 394 12.39 7.79 -21.01
CA ALA A 394 12.84 9.11 -21.47
C ALA A 394 12.05 9.59 -22.70
N ARG A 395 11.90 8.73 -23.73
CA ARG A 395 11.09 9.03 -24.92
C ARG A 395 9.61 9.25 -24.58
N THR A 396 9.09 8.48 -23.63
CA THR A 396 7.68 8.56 -23.22
C THR A 396 7.41 9.86 -22.45
N ILE A 397 8.31 10.28 -21.56
CA ILE A 397 8.20 11.57 -20.86
C ILE A 397 8.26 12.73 -21.86
N ALA A 398 9.17 12.68 -22.84
CA ALA A 398 9.21 13.68 -23.92
C ALA A 398 7.91 13.72 -24.73
N THR A 399 7.33 12.56 -25.03
CA THR A 399 6.03 12.44 -25.71
C THR A 399 4.91 13.08 -24.88
N ALA A 400 4.87 12.80 -23.57
CA ALA A 400 3.90 13.40 -22.65
C ALA A 400 3.99 14.94 -22.64
N LEU A 401 5.21 15.49 -22.61
CA LEU A 401 5.43 16.94 -22.61
C LEU A 401 4.99 17.63 -23.90
N SER A 402 5.03 16.93 -25.03
CA SER A 402 4.68 17.45 -26.36
C SER A 402 3.26 17.08 -26.81
N MET A 403 2.49 16.37 -25.98
CA MET A 403 1.20 15.82 -26.38
C MET A 403 0.16 16.93 -26.70
N PRO A 404 -0.49 16.88 -27.88
CA PRO A 404 -1.54 17.84 -28.25
C PRO A 404 -2.72 17.82 -27.28
N LEU A 405 -3.36 18.99 -27.08
CA LEU A 405 -4.47 19.14 -26.14
C LEU A 405 -5.61 18.15 -26.37
N LEU A 406 -5.96 17.88 -27.63
CA LEU A 406 -7.04 16.93 -27.97
C LEU A 406 -6.75 15.53 -27.43
N GLU A 407 -5.54 15.02 -27.65
CA GLU A 407 -5.14 13.70 -27.17
C GLU A 407 -5.09 13.64 -25.63
N ARG A 408 -4.56 14.69 -24.99
CA ARG A 408 -4.52 14.78 -23.52
C ARG A 408 -5.92 14.69 -22.92
N ARG A 409 -6.88 15.42 -23.50
CA ARG A 409 -8.28 15.40 -23.07
C ARG A 409 -8.92 14.03 -23.26
N MET A 410 -8.73 13.39 -24.41
CA MET A 410 -9.26 12.04 -24.67
C MET A 410 -8.76 11.02 -23.65
N ARG A 411 -7.44 11.00 -23.37
CA ARG A 411 -6.85 10.09 -22.37
C ARG A 411 -7.34 10.39 -20.96
N TRP A 412 -7.43 11.67 -20.59
CA TRP A 412 -7.92 12.07 -19.28
C TRP A 412 -9.40 11.72 -19.07
N GLU A 413 -10.26 11.96 -20.07
CA GLU A 413 -11.69 11.64 -20.02
C GLU A 413 -11.91 10.13 -19.83
N ALA A 414 -11.16 9.29 -20.55
CA ALA A 414 -11.21 7.83 -20.42
C ALA A 414 -10.79 7.37 -19.02
N MET A 415 -9.64 7.84 -18.51
CA MET A 415 -9.19 7.50 -17.15
C MET A 415 -10.16 7.99 -16.07
N MET A 416 -10.72 9.20 -16.22
CA MET A 416 -11.70 9.73 -15.27
C MET A 416 -13.01 8.92 -15.26
N ALA A 417 -13.43 8.35 -16.38
CA ALA A 417 -14.58 7.47 -16.43
C ALA A 417 -14.34 6.21 -15.57
N LYS A 418 -13.14 5.61 -15.66
CA LYS A 418 -12.73 4.47 -14.84
C LYS A 418 -12.71 4.81 -13.34
N LEU A 419 -12.07 5.93 -12.98
CA LEU A 419 -12.01 6.38 -11.57
C LEU A 419 -13.39 6.63 -10.96
N ARG A 420 -14.36 7.11 -11.75
CA ARG A 420 -15.74 7.34 -11.28
C ARG A 420 -16.55 6.05 -11.13
N ALA A 421 -16.16 4.99 -11.81
CA ALA A 421 -16.84 3.69 -11.76
C ALA A 421 -16.31 2.77 -10.64
N GLY A 422 -15.11 3.03 -10.12
CA GLY A 422 -14.48 2.29 -9.03
C GLY A 422 -13.97 3.22 -7.94
N THR A 423 -14.89 3.75 -7.12
CA THR A 423 -14.55 4.66 -6.02
C THR A 423 -14.10 3.90 -4.78
N ILE A 424 -13.56 4.63 -3.80
CA ILE A 424 -13.24 4.03 -2.49
C ILE A 424 -14.49 3.52 -1.75
N GLN A 425 -15.65 4.11 -2.02
CA GLN A 425 -16.93 3.67 -1.46
C GLN A 425 -17.39 2.35 -2.08
N ASP A 426 -17.24 2.20 -3.40
CA ASP A 426 -17.56 0.97 -4.11
C ASP A 426 -16.66 -0.17 -3.62
N TRP A 427 -15.34 0.08 -3.53
CA TRP A 427 -14.38 -0.88 -2.95
C TRP A 427 -14.77 -1.35 -1.55
N PHE A 428 -15.23 -0.43 -0.69
CA PHE A 428 -15.66 -0.77 0.67
C PHE A 428 -16.93 -1.61 0.67
N ALA A 429 -17.95 -1.20 -0.09
CA ALA A 429 -19.23 -1.90 -0.18
C ALA A 429 -19.06 -3.31 -0.76
N ASP A 430 -18.35 -3.43 -1.88
CA ASP A 430 -18.12 -4.69 -2.58
C ASP A 430 -17.39 -5.70 -1.68
N PHE A 431 -16.38 -5.25 -0.93
CA PHE A 431 -15.66 -6.14 -0.01
C PHE A 431 -16.54 -6.61 1.15
N VAL A 432 -17.31 -5.71 1.77
CA VAL A 432 -18.20 -6.04 2.89
C VAL A 432 -19.29 -7.01 2.45
N ASP A 433 -19.90 -6.77 1.29
CA ASP A 433 -20.92 -7.66 0.72
C ASP A 433 -20.33 -9.04 0.39
N ALA A 434 -19.14 -9.09 -0.22
CA ALA A 434 -18.45 -10.33 -0.51
C ALA A 434 -18.06 -11.10 0.77
N LEU A 435 -17.66 -10.39 1.83
CA LEU A 435 -17.33 -11.00 3.13
C LEU A 435 -18.56 -11.65 3.75
N GLY A 436 -19.70 -10.96 3.75
CA GLY A 436 -20.96 -11.53 4.22
C GLY A 436 -21.35 -12.79 3.47
N GLN A 437 -21.21 -12.79 2.14
CA GLN A 437 -21.49 -13.96 1.29
C GLN A 437 -20.52 -15.12 1.56
N ALA A 438 -19.22 -14.85 1.70
CA ALA A 438 -18.21 -15.86 1.97
C ALA A 438 -18.44 -16.54 3.32
N HIS A 439 -18.77 -15.75 4.35
CA HIS A 439 -19.06 -16.28 5.69
C HIS A 439 -20.30 -17.19 5.70
N VAL A 440 -21.39 -16.78 5.05
CA VAL A 440 -22.62 -17.60 4.94
C VAL A 440 -22.36 -18.90 4.17
N ALA A 441 -21.45 -18.90 3.19
CA ALA A 441 -21.05 -20.12 2.51
C ALA A 441 -20.27 -21.06 3.44
N ASN A 442 -19.37 -20.52 4.27
CA ASN A 442 -18.60 -21.28 5.26
C ASN A 442 -19.49 -21.97 6.29
N ASP A 443 -20.48 -21.27 6.83
CA ASP A 443 -21.42 -21.83 7.83
C ASP A 443 -22.23 -23.03 7.30
N LYS A 444 -22.34 -23.16 5.98
CA LYS A 444 -23.08 -24.26 5.31
C LYS A 444 -22.20 -25.47 4.98
N LEU A 445 -20.88 -25.39 5.17
CA LEU A 445 -19.97 -26.50 4.85
C LEU A 445 -20.12 -27.65 5.86
N PRO A 446 -20.24 -28.91 5.41
CA PRO A 446 -20.26 -30.05 6.31
C PRO A 446 -18.90 -30.21 7.00
N VAL A 447 -18.90 -30.46 8.31
CA VAL A 447 -17.67 -30.65 9.13
C VAL A 447 -16.77 -31.77 8.58
N GLU A 448 -17.35 -32.78 7.92
CA GLU A 448 -16.64 -33.91 7.30
C GLU A 448 -15.82 -33.55 6.04
N THR A 449 -16.01 -32.35 5.48
CA THR A 449 -15.32 -31.90 4.24
C THR A 449 -13.99 -31.19 4.50
N LEU A 450 -13.60 -30.99 5.76
CA LEU A 450 -12.35 -30.33 6.10
C LEU A 450 -11.17 -31.30 5.97
N PRO A 451 -10.09 -30.94 5.24
CA PRO A 451 -8.93 -31.79 5.14
C PRO A 451 -8.32 -32.05 6.53
N VAL A 452 -8.21 -33.34 6.89
CA VAL A 452 -7.52 -33.78 8.10
C VAL A 452 -6.02 -33.69 7.82
N VAL A 453 -5.39 -32.62 8.30
CA VAL A 453 -3.93 -32.46 8.22
C VAL A 453 -3.36 -32.73 9.62
N GLU A 454 -2.30 -33.55 9.71
CA GLU A 454 -1.54 -33.74 10.95
C GLU A 454 -1.13 -32.38 11.52
N SER A 455 -1.39 -32.17 12.82
CA SER A 455 -1.12 -30.91 13.52
C SER A 455 0.32 -30.45 13.27
N PRO A 456 0.56 -29.33 12.57
CA PRO A 456 1.88 -28.72 12.58
C PRO A 456 2.15 -28.19 13.99
N VAL A 457 3.42 -27.99 14.31
CA VAL A 457 3.89 -27.38 15.56
C VAL A 457 3.12 -26.08 15.77
N VAL A 458 2.09 -26.12 16.61
CA VAL A 458 1.29 -24.96 16.98
C VAL A 458 2.26 -23.95 17.59
N TRP A 459 2.41 -22.80 16.96
CA TRP A 459 3.02 -21.63 17.61
C TRP A 459 2.37 -21.52 19.00
N PRO A 460 3.14 -21.62 20.10
CA PRO A 460 2.57 -22.03 21.37
C PRO A 460 1.45 -21.09 21.79
N VAL A 461 0.22 -21.61 21.83
CA VAL A 461 -0.92 -20.95 22.45
C VAL A 461 -0.56 -20.83 23.92
N ARG A 462 -0.05 -19.66 24.33
CA ARG A 462 0.17 -19.39 25.75
C ARG A 462 -1.19 -19.23 26.40
N SER A 463 -1.54 -20.22 27.22
CA SER A 463 -2.72 -20.21 28.09
C SER A 463 -2.80 -18.92 28.89
N LEU A 464 -3.94 -18.23 28.81
CA LEU A 464 -4.32 -17.16 29.72
C LEU A 464 -4.41 -17.73 31.15
N GLY A 465 -3.32 -17.63 31.92
CA GLY A 465 -3.28 -17.72 33.38
C GLY A 465 -3.40 -19.11 34.02
N ALA A 466 -2.34 -19.55 34.70
CA ALA A 466 -2.45 -20.37 35.91
C ALA A 466 -1.19 -20.17 36.79
N GLU A 467 -1.45 -19.76 38.04
CA GLU A 467 -0.62 -19.90 39.24
C GLU A 467 0.66 -19.05 39.42
N VAL A 468 0.45 -17.82 39.89
CA VAL A 468 1.24 -17.32 41.01
C VAL A 468 0.63 -17.92 42.28
N SER A 469 1.18 -19.04 42.75
CA SER A 469 0.94 -19.53 44.10
C SER A 469 2.19 -20.18 44.67
N SER A 470 2.71 -19.54 45.72
CA SER A 470 3.54 -20.08 46.78
C SER A 470 4.93 -20.63 46.41
N ARG A 471 5.97 -19.99 46.96
CA ARG A 471 6.62 -20.51 48.18
C ARG A 471 7.50 -19.42 48.80
N PHE A 472 7.10 -19.04 50.01
CA PHE A 472 8.03 -18.61 51.03
C PHE A 472 8.96 -19.79 51.34
N HIS A 473 10.27 -19.57 51.22
CA HIS A 473 11.24 -19.80 52.30
C HIS A 473 12.54 -19.07 52.00
#